data_AF-A0AA38P095-F1
#
_entry.id   AF-A0AA38P095-F1
#
_cell.length_a   1.000
_cell.length_b   1.000
_cell.length_c   1.000
_cell.angle_alpha   90.00
_cell.angle_beta   90.00
_cell.angle_gamma   90.00
#
_symmetry.space_group_name_H-M   'P 1'
#
loop_
_entity.id
_entity.type
_entity.pdbx_description
1 polymer ?
#
loop_
_entity_poly.entity_id
_entity_poly.type
_entity_poly.pdbx_seq_one_letter_code
_entity_poly.pdbx_strand_id
1 'polypeptide(L)'
;MYNGPLPYVFEDRTGQHDASDFDDMYDRLFYRVARDPQRSATMVYDMGRRANRHRDSLPFHKRPIAILDFKPDQSLGNICYASNGNVAVPMSRYLKKTSMFGGSLSRKFTGSDGREYRWSYRSVQGQEWTCTTGPENYIVAHFDLKPADVRAYDVSGNTLTVFEQFIHLSVEILASLTIMRHIAQHNL
;
A
#
# COMPACT_ATOMS: atom_id res chain seq x y z
N MET A 1 -25.12 -7.81 -12.93
CA MET A 1 -23.84 -8.44 -12.57
C MET A 1 -22.75 -7.74 -13.37
N TYR A 2 -21.68 -7.28 -12.73
CA TYR A 2 -20.56 -6.65 -13.46
C TYR A 2 -19.85 -7.75 -14.26
N ASN A 3 -19.84 -7.62 -15.59
CA ASN A 3 -19.21 -8.57 -16.52
C ASN A 3 -17.75 -8.20 -16.85
N GLY A 4 -17.17 -7.27 -16.09
CA GLY A 4 -15.79 -6.86 -16.28
C GLY A 4 -14.79 -7.76 -15.56
N PRO A 5 -13.50 -7.60 -15.89
CA PRO A 5 -12.39 -8.30 -15.24
C PRO A 5 -12.45 -8.21 -13.70
N LEU A 6 -12.05 -9.29 -13.03
CA LEU A 6 -12.23 -9.47 -11.59
C LEU A 6 -11.08 -8.78 -10.82
N PRO A 7 -11.37 -7.78 -9.97
CA PRO A 7 -10.33 -7.05 -9.26
C PRO A 7 -9.52 -7.96 -8.34
N TYR A 8 -8.31 -7.52 -8.00
CA TYR A 8 -7.49 -8.13 -6.97
C TYR A 8 -7.88 -7.57 -5.62
N VAL A 9 -8.29 -8.45 -4.72
CA VAL A 9 -8.78 -8.06 -3.38
C VAL A 9 -7.84 -8.68 -2.38
N PHE A 10 -6.89 -7.88 -1.90
CA PHE A 10 -5.90 -8.29 -0.93
C PHE A 10 -6.46 -8.09 0.48
N GLU A 11 -6.55 -9.17 1.25
CA GLU A 11 -6.85 -9.09 2.68
C GLU A 11 -5.61 -8.58 3.43
N ASP A 12 -5.70 -7.43 4.08
CA ASP A 12 -4.72 -6.93 5.05
C ASP A 12 -4.98 -7.59 6.40
N ARG A 13 -4.20 -8.62 6.75
CA ARG A 13 -4.47 -9.48 7.91
C ARG A 13 -4.49 -8.79 9.27
N THR A 14 -3.75 -7.69 9.44
CA THR A 14 -3.60 -7.04 10.74
C THR A 14 -4.24 -5.66 10.81
N GLY A 15 -4.44 -5.01 9.66
CA GLY A 15 -4.80 -3.60 9.61
C GLY A 15 -3.67 -2.68 10.05
N GLN A 16 -2.46 -3.18 10.31
CA GLN A 16 -1.29 -2.37 10.65
C GLN A 16 -0.60 -1.92 9.36
N HIS A 17 -0.11 -0.69 9.35
CA HIS A 17 0.51 -0.12 8.15
C HIS A 17 1.92 -0.67 7.88
N ASP A 18 2.65 -1.14 8.89
CA ASP A 18 4.07 -1.52 8.79
C ASP A 18 4.34 -3.02 9.04
N ALA A 19 3.32 -3.79 9.38
CA ALA A 19 3.47 -5.19 9.76
C ALA A 19 2.22 -6.02 9.42
N SER A 20 2.02 -6.33 8.13
CA SER A 20 0.88 -7.12 7.66
C SER A 20 1.20 -8.00 6.46
N ASP A 21 0.40 -9.05 6.28
CA ASP A 21 0.35 -9.87 5.07
C ASP A 21 -0.87 -9.42 4.24
N PHE A 22 -0.69 -9.34 2.93
CA PHE A 22 -1.69 -8.94 1.93
C PHE A 22 -1.89 -10.11 0.97
N ASP A 23 -2.92 -10.91 1.22
CA ASP A 23 -3.22 -12.10 0.43
C ASP A 23 -4.43 -11.86 -0.48
N ASP A 24 -4.28 -12.05 -1.80
CA ASP A 24 -5.44 -11.98 -2.71
C ASP A 24 -6.47 -13.06 -2.37
N MET A 25 -7.75 -12.69 -2.36
CA MET A 25 -8.87 -13.59 -2.05
C MET A 25 -8.97 -14.78 -3.01
N TYR A 26 -8.44 -14.66 -4.23
CA TYR A 26 -8.45 -15.70 -5.26
C TYR A 26 -7.08 -16.38 -5.43
N ASP A 27 -6.18 -16.25 -4.44
CA ASP A 27 -4.88 -16.90 -4.41
C ASP A 27 -3.94 -16.56 -5.59
N ARG A 28 -4.12 -15.38 -6.20
CA ARG A 28 -3.30 -14.98 -7.36
C ARG A 28 -1.98 -14.31 -6.99
N LEU A 29 -1.96 -13.49 -5.93
CA LEU A 29 -0.81 -12.68 -5.51
C LEU A 29 -0.75 -12.55 -3.99
N PHE A 30 0.47 -12.48 -3.45
CA PHE A 30 0.72 -12.47 -2.01
C PHE A 30 1.89 -11.55 -1.66
N TYR A 31 1.62 -10.54 -0.84
CA TYR A 31 2.65 -9.60 -0.37
C TYR A 31 2.78 -9.62 1.14
N ARG A 32 3.96 -9.23 1.62
CA ARG A 32 4.21 -8.97 3.04
C ARG A 32 4.81 -7.59 3.20
N VAL A 33 4.26 -6.82 4.12
CA VAL A 33 4.84 -5.59 4.64
C VAL A 33 5.40 -5.89 6.03
N ALA A 34 6.69 -5.66 6.21
CA ALA A 34 7.35 -5.87 7.50
C ALA A 34 8.35 -4.76 7.80
N ARG A 35 8.29 -4.26 9.03
CA ARG A 35 9.26 -3.32 9.57
C ARG A 35 10.49 -4.06 10.08
N ASP A 36 11.66 -3.55 9.72
CA ASP A 36 12.93 -3.99 10.33
C ASP A 36 12.96 -3.50 11.79
N PRO A 37 13.12 -4.37 12.80
CA PRO A 37 13.19 -3.92 14.19
C PRO A 37 14.42 -3.05 14.49
N GLN A 38 15.50 -3.19 13.71
CA GLN A 38 16.77 -2.48 13.92
C GLN A 38 16.87 -1.17 13.13
N ARG A 39 15.97 -0.95 12.16
CA ARG A 39 15.97 0.24 11.28
C ARG A 39 14.57 0.84 11.23
N SER A 40 14.42 2.13 10.96
CA SER A 40 13.10 2.70 10.67
C SER A 40 12.60 2.36 9.25
N ALA A 41 13.06 1.24 8.69
CA ALA A 41 12.75 0.81 7.34
C ALA A 41 11.58 -0.18 7.35
N THR A 42 10.58 0.10 6.51
CA THR A 42 9.50 -0.83 6.20
C THR A 42 9.76 -1.45 4.84
N MET A 43 9.69 -2.78 4.74
CA MET A 43 10.03 -3.53 3.54
C MET A 43 8.80 -4.24 3.00
N VAL A 44 8.68 -4.28 1.67
CA VAL A 44 7.65 -5.02 0.95
C VAL A 44 8.30 -6.23 0.28
N TYR A 45 7.68 -7.40 0.40
CA TYR A 45 8.15 -8.66 -0.16
C TYR A 45 7.09 -9.29 -1.04
N ASP A 46 7.51 -9.89 -2.15
CA ASP A 46 6.71 -10.86 -2.89
C ASP A 46 6.88 -12.25 -2.26
N MET A 47 5.77 -12.76 -1.73
CA MET A 47 5.77 -14.02 -0.99
C MET A 47 5.65 -15.21 -1.93
N GLY A 48 5.02 -15.05 -3.10
CA GLY A 48 4.73 -16.13 -4.06
C GLY A 48 3.82 -17.25 -3.50
N ARG A 49 3.37 -17.13 -2.25
CA ARG A 49 2.47 -18.07 -1.58
C ARG A 49 1.72 -17.35 -0.46
N ARG A 50 0.51 -17.82 -0.16
CA ARG A 50 -0.31 -17.33 0.96
C ARG A 50 0.45 -17.46 2.28
N ALA A 51 0.34 -16.44 3.14
CA ALA A 51 0.87 -16.55 4.49
C ALA A 51 0.16 -17.66 5.27
N ASN A 52 0.93 -18.50 5.98
CA ASN A 52 0.33 -19.53 6.83
C ASN A 52 -0.33 -18.89 8.08
N ARG A 53 -1.32 -19.54 8.70
CA ARG A 53 -2.00 -19.01 9.90
C ARG A 53 -1.04 -18.85 11.08
N HIS A 54 -0.04 -19.72 11.16
CA HIS A 54 1.13 -19.51 11.99
C HIS A 54 2.08 -18.61 11.22
N ARG A 55 2.10 -17.32 11.57
CA ARG A 55 3.00 -16.33 10.98
C ARG A 55 4.41 -16.91 11.00
N ASP A 56 5.00 -17.15 9.82
CA ASP A 56 6.41 -17.50 9.73
C ASP A 56 7.18 -16.32 10.35
N SER A 57 7.59 -16.49 11.60
CA SER A 57 8.42 -15.58 12.40
C SER A 57 9.89 -15.68 12.01
N LEU A 58 10.21 -16.56 11.07
CA LEU A 58 11.55 -16.73 10.55
C LEU A 58 11.96 -15.50 9.75
N PRO A 59 13.21 -15.03 9.89
CA PRO A 59 13.73 -13.95 9.07
C PRO A 59 13.59 -14.34 7.60
N PHE A 60 12.85 -13.53 6.85
CA PHE A 60 12.70 -13.76 5.42
C PHE A 60 14.05 -13.50 4.75
N HIS A 61 14.73 -14.58 4.34
CA HIS A 61 15.93 -14.51 3.50
C HIS A 61 15.64 -14.03 2.07
N LYS A 62 14.38 -13.68 1.76
CA LYS A 62 14.01 -13.07 0.48
C LYS A 62 14.45 -11.61 0.45
N ARG A 63 14.95 -11.18 -0.71
CA ARG A 63 15.23 -9.77 -0.97
C ARG A 63 13.91 -9.00 -1.08
N PRO A 64 13.77 -7.84 -0.42
CA PRO A 64 12.58 -7.01 -0.56
C PRO A 64 12.45 -6.45 -2.00
N ILE A 65 11.22 -6.31 -2.46
CA ILE A 65 10.88 -5.74 -3.77
C ILE A 65 10.69 -4.22 -3.70
N ALA A 66 10.39 -3.69 -2.52
CA ALA A 66 10.40 -2.27 -2.21
C ALA A 66 10.90 -2.02 -0.78
N ILE A 67 11.60 -0.91 -0.56
CA ILE A 67 12.10 -0.49 0.75
C ILE A 67 11.63 0.94 0.99
N LEU A 68 10.98 1.16 2.13
CA LEU A 68 10.47 2.43 2.62
C LEU A 68 11.31 2.83 3.85
N ASP A 69 12.37 3.58 3.62
CA ASP A 69 13.29 4.01 4.67
C ASP A 69 12.76 5.30 5.32
N PHE A 70 12.04 5.17 6.43
CA PHE A 70 11.63 6.33 7.24
C PHE A 70 12.79 6.74 8.14
N LYS A 71 12.82 8.02 8.50
CA LYS A 71 13.84 8.52 9.43
C LYS A 71 13.53 8.10 10.87
N PRO A 72 14.51 8.13 11.79
CA PRO A 72 14.29 7.78 13.20
C PRO A 72 13.19 8.60 13.89
N ASP A 73 12.95 9.83 13.44
CA ASP A 73 11.87 10.72 13.92
C ASP A 73 10.51 10.43 13.27
N GLN A 74 10.38 9.31 12.56
CA GLN A 74 9.22 8.92 11.75
C GLN A 74 8.91 9.86 10.57
N SER A 75 9.77 10.84 10.27
CA SER A 75 9.59 11.67 9.10
C SER A 75 9.90 10.89 7.81
N LEU A 76 9.41 11.42 6.69
CA LEU A 76 9.62 10.82 5.37
C LEU A 76 11.12 10.81 5.01
N GLY A 77 11.63 9.62 4.69
CA GLY A 77 12.97 9.42 4.13
C GLY A 77 12.88 9.06 2.65
N ASN A 78 13.37 7.87 2.29
CA ASN A 78 13.52 7.44 0.90
C ASN A 78 12.73 6.17 0.58
N ILE A 79 12.29 6.05 -0.67
CA ILE A 79 11.75 4.82 -1.24
C ILE A 79 12.69 4.31 -2.33
N CYS A 80 12.86 2.99 -2.42
CA CYS A 80 13.48 2.35 -3.59
C CYS A 80 12.76 1.05 -3.96
N TYR A 81 12.87 0.66 -5.23
CA TYR A 81 12.28 -0.55 -5.77
C TYR A 81 13.37 -1.46 -6.33
N ALA A 82 13.23 -2.77 -6.19
CA ALA A 82 14.19 -3.70 -6.76
C ALA A 82 14.23 -3.60 -8.31
N SER A 83 13.07 -3.31 -8.93
CA SER A 83 12.90 -3.17 -10.38
C SER A 83 13.68 -2.00 -11.00
N ASN A 84 13.96 -0.94 -10.22
CA ASN A 84 14.67 0.25 -10.71
C ASN A 84 16.17 0.24 -10.35
N GLY A 85 16.74 -0.92 -9.99
CA GLY A 85 18.12 -1.02 -9.53
C GLY A 85 18.33 -0.56 -8.08
N ASN A 86 17.26 -0.36 -7.30
CA ASN A 86 17.27 0.21 -5.94
C ASN A 86 17.75 1.67 -5.92
N VAL A 87 17.41 2.44 -6.96
CA VAL A 87 17.63 3.89 -6.95
C VAL A 87 16.71 4.50 -5.89
N ALA A 88 17.32 5.10 -4.88
CA ALA A 88 16.62 5.77 -3.79
C ALA A 88 16.05 7.12 -4.24
N VAL A 89 14.77 7.33 -3.96
CA VAL A 89 14.04 8.57 -4.25
C VAL A 89 13.46 9.11 -2.94
N PRO A 90 13.62 10.40 -2.61
CA PRO A 90 12.96 10.99 -1.45
C PRO A 90 11.44 10.80 -1.54
N MET A 91 10.81 10.26 -0.50
CA MET A 91 9.36 10.00 -0.48
C MET A 91 8.56 11.29 -0.69
N SER A 92 9.08 12.45 -0.28
CA SER A 92 8.46 13.76 -0.53
C SER A 92 8.46 14.16 -2.01
N ARG A 93 9.42 13.67 -2.80
CA ARG A 93 9.47 13.85 -4.26
C ARG A 93 8.66 12.80 -4.99
N TYR A 94 8.58 11.59 -4.46
CA TYR A 94 7.78 10.50 -4.99
C TYR A 94 6.27 10.74 -4.79
N LEU A 95 5.85 11.07 -3.55
CA LEU A 95 4.47 11.40 -3.17
C LEU A 95 4.34 12.90 -2.87
N LYS A 96 3.99 13.65 -3.91
CA LYS A 96 3.84 15.11 -3.86
C LYS A 96 2.46 15.49 -3.34
N LYS A 97 2.38 16.53 -2.50
CA LYS A 97 1.09 17.13 -2.14
C LYS A 97 0.37 17.62 -3.40
N THR A 98 -0.95 17.41 -3.46
CA THR A 98 -1.78 17.86 -4.60
C THR A 98 -2.04 19.35 -4.56
N SER A 99 -1.97 19.97 -3.38
CA SER A 99 -2.05 21.41 -3.17
C SER A 99 -1.09 21.84 -2.05
N MET A 100 -0.49 23.03 -2.20
CA MET A 100 0.41 23.61 -1.20
C MET A 100 -0.33 24.02 0.09
N PHE A 101 -1.63 24.35 -0.02
CA PHE A 101 -2.49 24.77 1.09
C PHE A 101 -3.56 23.72 1.45
N GLY A 102 -3.54 22.57 0.78
CA GLY A 102 -4.45 21.46 1.05
C GLY A 102 -3.96 20.55 2.18
N GLY A 103 -4.86 19.71 2.69
CA GLY A 103 -4.53 18.68 3.67
C GLY A 103 -3.45 17.72 3.15
N SER A 104 -2.58 17.24 4.03
CA SER A 104 -1.46 16.38 3.64
C SER A 104 -1.86 14.97 3.20
N LEU A 105 -3.13 14.59 3.43
CA LEU A 105 -3.71 13.29 3.10
C LEU A 105 -4.29 13.21 1.68
N SER A 106 -3.88 14.15 0.82
CA SER A 106 -4.05 14.07 -0.63
C SER A 106 -2.70 14.24 -1.32
N ARG A 107 -2.19 13.15 -1.91
CA ARG A 107 -0.87 13.13 -2.56
C ARG A 107 -0.90 12.34 -3.85
N LYS A 108 -0.01 12.73 -4.76
CA LYS A 108 0.11 12.13 -6.08
C LYS A 108 1.51 11.58 -6.33
N PHE A 109 1.58 10.50 -7.10
CA PHE A 109 2.81 9.87 -7.56
C PHE A 109 2.72 9.55 -9.04
N THR A 110 3.87 9.34 -9.68
CA THR A 110 3.95 8.85 -11.05
C THR A 110 4.28 7.37 -11.00
N GLY A 111 3.44 6.55 -11.63
CA GLY A 111 3.66 5.12 -11.73
C GLY A 111 4.76 4.78 -12.73
N SER A 112 5.25 3.54 -12.70
CA SER A 112 6.22 3.05 -13.71
C SER A 112 5.69 3.05 -15.14
N ASP A 113 4.37 3.09 -15.33
CA ASP A 113 3.71 3.29 -16.62
C ASP A 113 3.74 4.75 -17.13
N GLY A 114 4.35 5.66 -16.35
CA GLY A 114 4.48 7.08 -16.67
C GLY A 114 3.23 7.91 -16.38
N ARG A 115 2.16 7.32 -15.83
CA ARG A 115 0.91 8.02 -15.54
C ARG A 115 0.88 8.55 -14.11
N GLU A 116 0.05 9.57 -13.89
CA GLU A 116 -0.14 10.15 -12.57
C GLU A 116 -1.31 9.48 -11.83
N TYR A 117 -1.07 9.18 -10.56
CA TYR A 117 -2.02 8.57 -9.64
C TYR A 117 -2.13 9.42 -8.38
N ARG A 118 -3.30 9.44 -7.75
CA ARG A 118 -3.56 10.24 -6.55
C ARG A 118 -4.27 9.44 -5.49
N TRP A 119 -3.70 9.43 -4.29
CA TRP A 119 -4.36 8.98 -3.07
C TRP A 119 -5.12 10.13 -2.40
N SER A 120 -6.32 9.83 -1.93
CA SER A 120 -7.17 10.73 -1.13
C SER A 120 -7.75 9.98 0.07
N TYR A 121 -7.65 10.59 1.26
CA TYR A 121 -8.21 10.03 2.48
C TYR A 121 -9.70 10.30 2.60
N ARG A 122 -10.50 9.24 2.79
CA ARG A 122 -11.95 9.28 3.04
C ARG A 122 -12.73 10.15 2.06
N SER A 123 -12.29 10.21 0.80
CA SER A 123 -12.99 10.96 -0.26
C SER A 123 -14.24 10.24 -0.76
N VAL A 124 -14.33 8.92 -0.55
CA VAL A 124 -15.46 8.07 -0.92
C VAL A 124 -15.99 7.39 0.34
N GLN A 125 -17.31 7.37 0.53
CA GLN A 125 -17.92 6.76 1.71
C GLN A 125 -17.57 5.26 1.79
N GLY A 126 -17.15 4.81 2.97
CA GLY A 126 -16.77 3.42 3.23
C GLY A 126 -15.33 3.07 2.85
N GLN A 127 -14.63 3.93 2.10
CA GLN A 127 -13.23 3.74 1.72
C GLN A 127 -12.34 4.63 2.60
N GLU A 128 -11.35 4.04 3.26
CA GLU A 128 -10.39 4.84 4.02
C GLU A 128 -9.44 5.59 3.08
N TRP A 129 -8.97 4.91 2.03
CA TRP A 129 -8.13 5.50 1.00
C TRP A 129 -8.65 5.17 -0.39
N THR A 130 -8.71 6.17 -1.26
CA THR A 130 -9.05 5.97 -2.69
C THR A 130 -7.87 6.41 -3.54
N CYS A 131 -7.41 5.53 -4.43
CA CYS A 131 -6.43 5.85 -5.47
C CYS A 131 -7.15 6.07 -6.79
N THR A 132 -6.91 7.21 -7.43
CA THR A 132 -7.48 7.52 -8.74
C THR A 132 -6.42 7.87 -9.76
N THR A 133 -6.73 7.73 -11.05
CA THR A 133 -5.95 8.40 -12.10
C THR A 133 -6.01 9.91 -11.89
N GLY A 134 -4.92 10.61 -12.22
CA GLY A 134 -4.80 12.06 -11.98
C GLY A 134 -5.80 12.90 -12.79
N PRO A 135 -5.84 12.78 -14.13
CA PRO A 135 -6.68 13.65 -14.97
C PRO A 135 -8.17 13.29 -14.96
N GLU A 136 -8.49 11.99 -14.93
CA GLU A 136 -9.85 11.49 -15.21
C GLU A 136 -10.58 11.00 -13.95
N ASN A 137 -9.88 10.88 -12.81
CA ASN A 137 -10.40 10.40 -11.54
C ASN A 137 -11.00 8.98 -11.58
N TYR A 138 -10.57 8.13 -12.53
CA TYR A 138 -10.96 6.72 -12.51
C TYR A 138 -10.34 6.02 -11.30
N ILE A 139 -11.12 5.20 -10.60
CA ILE A 139 -10.62 4.45 -9.45
C ILE A 139 -9.67 3.36 -9.93
N VAL A 140 -8.49 3.35 -9.32
CA VAL A 140 -7.37 2.45 -9.60
C VAL A 140 -7.25 1.41 -8.50
N ALA A 141 -7.38 1.87 -7.25
CA ALA A 141 -7.38 1.04 -6.07
C ALA A 141 -8.13 1.74 -4.93
N HIS A 142 -8.54 0.98 -3.92
CA HIS A 142 -8.99 1.55 -2.65
C HIS A 142 -8.64 0.65 -1.49
N PHE A 143 -8.50 1.24 -0.30
CA PHE A 143 -8.31 0.52 0.95
C PHE A 143 -9.49 0.78 1.88
N ASP A 144 -10.07 -0.31 2.36
CA ASP A 144 -11.20 -0.31 3.27
C ASP A 144 -10.70 -0.85 4.62
N LEU A 145 -10.73 0.00 5.64
CA LEU A 145 -10.40 -0.40 7.01
C LEU A 145 -11.69 -0.85 7.69
N LYS A 146 -11.67 -2.07 8.26
CA LYS A 146 -12.82 -2.59 8.99
C LYS A 146 -13.17 -1.64 10.14
N PRO A 147 -14.45 -1.22 10.26
CA PRO A 147 -14.91 -0.48 11.43
C PRO A 147 -14.66 -1.26 12.74
N ALA A 148 -14.37 -0.55 13.82
CA ALA A 148 -14.06 -1.16 15.12
C ALA A 148 -15.25 -1.91 15.73
N ASP A 149 -16.48 -1.50 15.39
CA ASP A 149 -17.76 -2.04 15.85
C ASP A 149 -18.26 -3.25 15.04
N VAL A 150 -17.69 -3.50 13.86
CA VAL A 150 -18.07 -4.63 13.00
C VAL A 150 -17.22 -5.86 13.34
N ARG A 151 -17.87 -6.97 13.67
CA ARG A 151 -17.19 -8.25 13.88
C ARG A 151 -16.77 -8.85 12.53
N ALA A 152 -15.55 -9.35 12.46
CA ALA A 152 -15.11 -10.20 11.35
C ALA A 152 -14.86 -11.61 11.90
N TYR A 153 -15.25 -12.61 11.10
CA TYR A 153 -15.07 -14.02 11.42
C TYR A 153 -14.14 -14.60 10.36
N ASP A 154 -13.08 -15.29 10.80
CA ASP A 154 -12.05 -15.93 9.97
C ASP A 154 -11.20 -15.03 9.05
N VAL A 155 -11.56 -13.73 8.91
CA VAL A 155 -10.83 -12.71 8.15
C VAL A 155 -10.60 -11.44 8.97
N SER A 156 -9.69 -10.57 8.55
CA SER A 156 -9.45 -9.27 9.18
C SER A 156 -10.55 -8.25 8.90
N GLY A 157 -11.19 -8.36 7.73
CA GLY A 157 -12.13 -7.39 7.17
C GLY A 157 -11.47 -6.10 6.64
N ASN A 158 -10.13 -6.01 6.64
CA ASN A 158 -9.40 -4.92 6.01
C ASN A 158 -8.98 -5.36 4.61
N THR A 159 -9.24 -4.55 3.59
CA THR A 159 -8.97 -4.96 2.20
C THR A 159 -8.34 -3.85 1.39
N LEU A 160 -7.29 -4.19 0.63
CA LEU A 160 -6.81 -3.39 -0.48
C LEU A 160 -7.34 -3.99 -1.78
N THR A 161 -8.20 -3.26 -2.47
CA THR A 161 -8.71 -3.64 -3.79
C THR A 161 -7.94 -2.90 -4.87
N VAL A 162 -7.40 -3.63 -5.85
CA VAL A 162 -6.72 -3.11 -7.04
C VAL A 162 -7.48 -3.58 -8.28
N PHE A 163 -7.94 -2.64 -9.10
CA PHE A 163 -8.64 -2.99 -10.34
C PHE A 163 -7.68 -3.66 -11.33
N GLU A 164 -8.16 -4.69 -12.02
CA GLU A 164 -7.32 -5.60 -12.81
C GLU A 164 -6.43 -4.88 -13.83
N GLN A 165 -6.92 -3.79 -14.44
CA GLN A 165 -6.15 -3.01 -15.44
C GLN A 165 -4.88 -2.40 -14.85
N PHE A 166 -4.81 -2.23 -13.53
CA PHE A 166 -3.71 -1.59 -12.80
C PHE A 166 -2.90 -2.57 -11.95
N ILE A 167 -3.11 -3.88 -12.12
CA ILE A 167 -2.40 -4.88 -11.31
C ILE A 167 -0.88 -4.84 -11.50
N HIS A 168 -0.42 -4.41 -12.68
CA HIS A 168 1.01 -4.20 -12.96
C HIS A 168 1.67 -3.16 -12.05
N LEU A 169 0.87 -2.31 -11.37
CA LEU A 169 1.33 -1.32 -10.38
C LEU A 169 1.10 -1.78 -8.93
N SER A 170 0.70 -3.03 -8.68
CA SER A 170 0.29 -3.50 -7.34
C SER A 170 1.31 -3.18 -6.24
N VAL A 171 2.60 -3.37 -6.52
CA VAL A 171 3.70 -3.10 -5.58
C VAL A 171 3.82 -1.60 -5.30
N GLU A 172 3.69 -0.76 -6.33
CA GLU A 172 3.72 0.70 -6.18
C GLU A 172 2.48 1.22 -5.45
N ILE A 173 1.31 0.63 -5.70
CA ILE A 173 0.06 0.92 -5.01
C ILE A 173 0.19 0.55 -3.53
N LEU A 174 0.68 -0.65 -3.21
CA LEU A 174 0.87 -1.08 -1.82
C LEU A 174 1.92 -0.23 -1.10
N ALA A 175 3.06 0.05 -1.74
CA ALA A 175 4.12 0.88 -1.17
C ALA A 175 3.66 2.32 -0.94
N SER A 176 2.99 2.93 -1.92
CA SER A 176 2.46 4.29 -1.79
C SER A 176 1.34 4.37 -0.76
N LEU A 177 0.44 3.38 -0.70
CA LEU A 177 -0.57 3.27 0.36
C LEU A 177 0.09 3.19 1.73
N THR A 178 1.13 2.37 1.88
CA THR A 178 1.88 2.22 3.14
C THR A 178 2.46 3.57 3.60
N ILE A 179 3.06 4.34 2.69
CA ILE A 179 3.53 5.70 2.99
C ILE A 179 2.37 6.63 3.37
N MET A 180 1.23 6.58 2.66
CA MET A 180 0.08 7.44 2.96
C MET A 180 -0.52 7.14 4.33
N ARG A 181 -0.62 5.86 4.71
CA ARG A 181 -1.07 5.43 6.04
C ARG A 181 -0.10 5.89 7.13
N HIS A 182 1.21 5.80 6.88
CA HIS A 182 2.24 6.33 7.78
C HIS A 182 2.11 7.86 7.97
N ILE A 183 1.91 8.60 6.87
CA ILE A 183 1.68 10.06 6.91
C ILE A 183 0.47 10.41 7.78
N ALA A 184 -0.64 9.67 7.64
CA ALA A 184 -1.84 9.88 8.46
C ALA A 184 -1.60 9.58 9.94
N GLN A 185 -0.89 8.49 10.25
CA GLN A 185 -0.59 8.12 11.63
C GLN A 185 0.32 9.13 12.35
N HIS A 186 1.26 9.74 11.61
CA HIS A 186 2.26 10.64 12.17
C HIS A 186 2.02 12.14 11.89
N ASN A 187 0.88 12.51 11.29
CA ASN A 187 0.49 13.88 10.97
C ASN A 187 1.55 14.66 10.13
N LEU A 188 2.06 14.03 9.06
CA LEU A 188 3.13 14.58 8.19
C LEU A 188 2.62 15.33 6.96
#